data_AF-A0A8C8WTS9-F1
#
_entry.id   AF-A0A8C8WTS9-F1
#
_cell.length_a   1.000
_cell.length_b   1.000
_cell.length_c   1.000
_cell.angle_alpha   90.00
_cell.angle_beta   90.00
_cell.angle_gamma   90.00
#
_symmetry.space_group_name_H-M   'P 1'
#
loop_
_entity.id
_entity.type
_entity.pdbx_description
1 polymer ?
#
loop_
_entity_poly.entity_id
_entity_poly.type
_entity_poly.pdbx_seq_one_letter_code
_entity_poly.pdbx_strand_id
1 'polypeptide(L)'
;MSVKEGAQRKWAALKEKLGAQDSDPTEANLESADPELCIRLLQMPSVVNYSGLRKRLESSDGGWMVQFLEQSGLDLLLEALARLSGRGVARIADALLQLTCISCVRAVLNSQRGIEYILSNQAYVRQLSLALDTSNVMVKKQVFELLAALCIYSPEGHMLTLDALDHYKTVCSQQYRFSVIMNELSDSDNVPYVVTLLSVINAIILGPEDLRTRTQLRGEFTGLQLLDILTRLR
;
A
#
# COMPACT_ATOMS: atom_id res chain seq x y z
N MET A 1 -13.92 -38.12 35.77
CA MET A 1 -13.80 -36.92 34.92
C MET A 1 -13.77 -37.41 33.47
N SER A 2 -14.76 -36.97 32.70
CA SER A 2 -15.51 -37.85 31.79
C SER A 2 -15.06 -37.68 30.34
N VAL A 3 -14.87 -38.81 29.64
CA VAL A 3 -14.58 -38.91 28.19
C VAL A 3 -15.54 -38.06 27.34
N LYS A 4 -16.73 -37.74 27.85
CA LYS A 4 -17.71 -36.84 27.24
C LYS A 4 -17.24 -35.38 27.05
N GLU A 5 -16.43 -34.83 27.96
CA GLU A 5 -15.93 -33.45 27.86
C GLU A 5 -14.89 -33.29 26.73
N GLY A 6 -14.04 -34.31 26.55
CA GLY A 6 -13.05 -34.34 25.46
C GLY A 6 -13.71 -34.45 24.07
N ALA A 7 -14.81 -35.20 23.98
CA ALA A 7 -15.60 -35.28 22.75
C ALA A 7 -16.26 -33.93 22.44
N GLN A 8 -16.91 -33.28 23.41
CA GLN A 8 -17.55 -31.97 23.20
C GLN A 8 -16.55 -30.87 22.77
N ARG A 9 -15.34 -30.85 23.33
CA ARG A 9 -14.28 -29.92 22.88
C ARG A 9 -13.82 -30.21 21.46
N LYS A 10 -13.67 -31.50 21.08
CA LYS A 10 -13.34 -31.87 19.70
C LYS A 10 -14.47 -31.56 18.71
N TRP A 11 -15.72 -31.78 19.10
CA TRP A 11 -16.90 -31.39 18.31
C TRP A 11 -17.03 -29.87 18.19
N ALA A 12 -16.69 -29.10 19.23
CA ALA A 12 -16.67 -27.64 19.18
C ALA A 12 -15.57 -27.11 18.24
N ALA A 13 -14.34 -27.64 18.35
CA ALA A 13 -13.23 -27.27 17.46
C ALA A 13 -13.47 -27.74 16.01
N LEU A 14 -14.14 -28.88 15.82
CA LEU A 14 -14.53 -29.36 14.50
C LEU A 14 -15.68 -28.53 13.92
N LYS A 15 -16.60 -28.05 14.77
CA LYS A 15 -17.69 -27.13 14.38
C LYS A 15 -17.18 -25.70 14.16
N GLU A 16 -16.07 -25.30 14.76
CA GLU A 16 -15.34 -24.07 14.42
C GLU A 16 -14.61 -24.21 13.07
N LYS A 17 -14.11 -25.42 12.76
CA LYS A 17 -13.54 -25.74 11.43
C LYS A 17 -14.57 -26.03 10.33
N LEU A 18 -15.83 -26.36 10.68
CA LEU A 18 -16.90 -26.74 9.74
C LEU A 18 -18.13 -25.82 9.76
N GLY A 19 -18.18 -24.84 10.66
CA GLY A 19 -19.38 -24.06 10.95
C GLY A 19 -19.24 -22.60 10.57
N ALA A 20 -20.04 -22.23 9.56
CA ALA A 20 -20.32 -20.89 9.07
C ALA A 20 -19.11 -20.18 8.42
N GLN A 21 -18.99 -20.36 7.10
CA GLN A 21 -18.59 -19.23 6.28
C GLN A 21 -19.61 -18.12 6.54
N ASP A 22 -19.25 -17.15 7.39
CA ASP A 22 -19.78 -15.80 7.30
C ASP A 22 -19.25 -15.21 5.99
N SER A 23 -19.76 -15.71 4.85
CA SER A 23 -19.51 -15.09 3.57
C SER A 23 -20.28 -13.77 3.59
N ASP A 24 -19.56 -12.69 3.87
CA ASP A 24 -20.07 -11.35 3.61
C ASP A 24 -20.52 -11.32 2.14
N PRO A 25 -21.81 -11.09 1.85
CA PRO A 25 -22.31 -11.06 0.47
C PRO A 25 -21.67 -9.95 -0.38
N THR A 26 -20.91 -9.04 0.25
CA THR A 26 -20.15 -7.99 -0.43
C THR A 26 -18.74 -8.41 -0.88
N GLU A 27 -18.32 -9.67 -0.65
CA GLU A 27 -16.99 -10.14 -1.01
C GLU A 27 -17.02 -11.45 -1.83
N ALA A 28 -16.11 -11.57 -2.81
CA ALA A 28 -15.92 -12.82 -3.53
C ALA A 28 -15.29 -13.87 -2.61
N ASN A 29 -15.88 -15.06 -2.54
CA ASN A 29 -15.29 -16.18 -1.81
C ASN A 29 -14.09 -16.75 -2.59
N LEU A 30 -12.89 -16.25 -2.27
CA LEU A 30 -11.63 -16.63 -2.91
C LEU A 30 -10.66 -17.37 -1.97
N GLU A 31 -11.11 -17.83 -0.79
CA GLU A 31 -10.25 -18.42 0.25
C GLU A 31 -9.38 -19.59 -0.29
N SER A 32 -9.92 -20.38 -1.20
CA SER A 32 -9.24 -21.51 -1.86
C SER A 32 -8.86 -21.25 -3.32
N ALA A 33 -8.98 -20.01 -3.80
CA ALA A 33 -8.67 -19.67 -5.19
C ALA A 33 -7.18 -19.83 -5.50
N ASP A 34 -6.90 -20.32 -6.71
CA ASP A 34 -5.56 -20.34 -7.28
C ASP A 34 -5.16 -18.95 -7.82
N PRO A 35 -3.86 -18.70 -8.03
CA PRO A 35 -3.41 -17.40 -8.54
C PRO A 35 -4.01 -17.07 -9.90
N GLU A 36 -4.16 -18.05 -10.79
CA GLU A 36 -4.72 -17.86 -12.15
C GLU A 36 -6.16 -17.34 -12.13
N LEU A 37 -7.02 -17.86 -11.25
CA LEU A 37 -8.37 -17.31 -11.08
C LEU A 37 -8.32 -15.88 -10.54
N CYS A 38 -7.46 -15.60 -9.56
CA CYS A 38 -7.26 -14.26 -9.01
C CYS A 38 -6.82 -13.25 -10.09
N ILE A 39 -5.89 -13.63 -10.97
CA ILE A 39 -5.44 -12.80 -12.10
C ILE A 39 -6.59 -12.50 -13.08
N ARG A 40 -7.42 -13.49 -13.41
CA ARG A 40 -8.59 -13.27 -14.28
C ARG A 40 -9.63 -12.35 -13.63
N LEU A 41 -9.84 -12.47 -12.32
CA LEU A 41 -10.75 -11.60 -11.58
C LEU A 41 -10.22 -10.16 -11.47
N LEU A 42 -8.90 -9.96 -11.39
CA LEU A 42 -8.28 -8.62 -11.44
C LEU A 42 -8.60 -7.87 -12.73
N GLN A 43 -8.73 -8.58 -13.84
CA GLN A 43 -9.11 -8.01 -15.14
C GLN A 43 -10.59 -7.59 -15.21
N MET A 44 -11.38 -7.92 -14.19
CA MET A 44 -12.77 -7.49 -14.04
C MET A 44 -12.91 -6.62 -12.77
N PRO A 45 -12.56 -5.32 -12.83
CA PRO A 45 -12.49 -4.47 -11.64
C PRO A 45 -13.86 -4.33 -10.97
N SER A 46 -13.94 -4.83 -9.73
CA SER A 46 -15.09 -4.61 -8.86
C SER A 46 -14.63 -4.63 -7.41
N VAL A 47 -15.38 -3.92 -6.54
CA VAL A 47 -15.09 -3.90 -5.09
C VAL A 47 -15.13 -5.33 -4.53
N VAL A 48 -16.09 -6.14 -4.98
CA VAL A 48 -16.27 -7.54 -4.56
C VAL A 48 -15.03 -8.40 -4.90
N ASN A 49 -14.51 -8.27 -6.13
CA ASN A 49 -13.33 -9.00 -6.58
C ASN A 49 -12.07 -8.57 -5.82
N TYR A 50 -11.84 -7.27 -5.64
CA TYR A 50 -10.67 -6.77 -4.91
C TYR A 50 -10.74 -7.09 -3.41
N SER A 51 -11.91 -7.01 -2.77
CA SER A 51 -12.06 -7.38 -1.36
C SER A 51 -11.78 -8.87 -1.14
N GLY A 52 -12.33 -9.74 -1.99
CA GLY A 52 -12.02 -11.18 -1.96
C GLY A 52 -10.55 -11.46 -2.22
N LEU A 53 -9.94 -10.76 -3.19
CA LEU A 53 -8.52 -10.91 -3.50
C LEU A 53 -7.64 -10.47 -2.34
N ARG A 54 -7.95 -9.33 -1.70
CA ARG A 54 -7.21 -8.84 -0.52
C ARG A 54 -7.15 -9.92 0.56
N LYS A 55 -8.29 -10.52 0.93
CA LYS A 55 -8.32 -11.60 1.93
C LYS A 55 -7.46 -12.78 1.49
N ARG A 56 -7.56 -13.17 0.22
CA ARG A 56 -6.76 -14.27 -0.33
C ARG A 56 -5.25 -13.99 -0.33
N LEU A 57 -4.85 -12.75 -0.55
CA LEU A 57 -3.46 -12.29 -0.46
C LEU A 57 -2.96 -12.32 1.00
N GLU A 58 -3.76 -11.83 1.93
CA GLU A 58 -3.44 -11.79 3.38
C GLU A 58 -3.29 -13.18 3.99
N SER A 59 -4.07 -14.17 3.52
CA SER A 59 -4.00 -15.56 3.97
C SER A 59 -3.08 -16.45 3.15
N SER A 60 -2.38 -15.91 2.15
CA SER A 60 -1.53 -16.69 1.23
C SER A 60 -0.21 -17.11 1.88
N ASP A 61 0.29 -18.28 1.47
CA ASP A 61 1.67 -18.68 1.74
C ASP A 61 2.65 -18.09 0.70
N GLY A 62 3.95 -18.22 0.98
CA GLY A 62 4.99 -17.68 0.11
C GLY A 62 5.04 -18.30 -1.29
N GLY A 63 4.67 -19.57 -1.45
CA GLY A 63 4.65 -20.24 -2.75
C GLY A 63 3.51 -19.70 -3.62
N TRP A 64 2.32 -19.55 -3.04
CA TRP A 64 1.19 -18.92 -3.72
C TRP A 64 1.50 -17.47 -4.11
N MET A 65 2.12 -16.70 -3.22
CA MET A 65 2.50 -15.30 -3.49
C MET A 65 3.48 -15.20 -4.67
N VAL A 66 4.49 -16.08 -4.72
CA VAL A 66 5.43 -16.12 -5.86
C VAL A 66 4.69 -16.39 -7.17
N GLN A 67 3.80 -17.39 -7.21
CA GLN A 67 3.02 -17.69 -8.41
C GLN A 67 2.14 -16.51 -8.85
N PHE A 68 1.51 -15.80 -7.90
CA PHE A 68 0.72 -14.61 -8.20
C PHE A 68 1.58 -13.49 -8.81
N LEU A 69 2.77 -13.27 -8.28
CA LEU A 69 3.72 -12.27 -8.77
C LEU A 69 4.30 -12.64 -10.14
N GLU A 70 4.64 -13.90 -10.37
CA GLU A 70 5.13 -14.42 -11.66
C GLU A 70 4.08 -14.31 -12.77
N GLN A 71 2.79 -14.31 -12.41
CA GLN A 71 1.67 -14.11 -13.33
C GLN A 71 1.25 -12.63 -13.46
N SER A 72 2.16 -11.70 -13.17
CA SER A 72 1.94 -10.25 -13.31
C SER A 72 0.83 -9.68 -12.41
N GLY A 73 0.56 -10.32 -11.27
CA GLY A 73 -0.49 -9.87 -10.35
C GLY A 73 -0.25 -8.49 -9.77
N LEU A 74 1.01 -8.14 -9.46
CA LEU A 74 1.36 -6.80 -8.98
C LEU A 74 1.26 -5.76 -10.10
N ASP A 75 1.71 -6.07 -11.32
CA ASP A 75 1.58 -5.20 -12.49
C ASP A 75 0.13 -4.79 -12.74
N LEU A 76 -0.78 -5.77 -12.74
CA LEU A 76 -2.20 -5.54 -12.96
C LEU A 76 -2.82 -4.66 -11.86
N LEU A 77 -2.41 -4.85 -10.60
CA LEU A 77 -2.85 -4.02 -9.48
C LEU A 77 -2.36 -2.58 -9.60
N LEU A 78 -1.10 -2.37 -9.95
CA LEU A 78 -0.51 -1.03 -10.12
C LEU A 78 -1.09 -0.33 -11.35
N GLU A 79 -1.32 -1.04 -12.45
CA GLU A 79 -1.99 -0.51 -13.63
C GLU A 79 -3.44 -0.13 -13.31
N ALA A 80 -4.17 -0.97 -12.58
CA ALA A 80 -5.51 -0.65 -12.13
C ALA A 80 -5.55 0.60 -11.24
N LEU A 81 -4.60 0.74 -10.31
CA LEU A 81 -4.46 1.96 -9.52
C LEU A 81 -4.20 3.18 -10.41
N ALA A 82 -3.29 3.10 -11.37
CA ALA A 82 -2.98 4.20 -12.27
C ALA A 82 -4.21 4.62 -13.10
N ARG A 83 -5.03 3.67 -13.57
CA ARG A 83 -6.27 3.97 -14.31
C ARG A 83 -7.35 4.62 -13.43
N LEU A 84 -7.37 4.30 -12.14
CA LEU A 84 -8.30 4.88 -11.17
C LEU A 84 -7.81 6.21 -10.59
N SER A 85 -6.53 6.51 -10.77
CA SER A 85 -5.91 7.79 -10.41
C SER A 85 -6.20 8.87 -11.47
N GLY A 86 -6.23 10.13 -11.02
CA GLY A 86 -6.60 11.27 -11.83
C GLY A 86 -7.24 12.38 -10.99
N ARG A 87 -7.03 13.63 -11.40
CA ARG A 87 -7.51 14.83 -10.67
C ARG A 87 -8.99 15.16 -10.87
N GLY A 88 -9.75 14.26 -11.50
CA GLY A 88 -11.18 14.42 -11.75
C GLY A 88 -12.03 14.09 -10.51
N VAL A 89 -13.31 14.50 -10.54
CA VAL A 89 -14.29 14.03 -9.56
C VAL A 89 -14.58 12.56 -9.84
N ALA A 90 -13.89 11.67 -9.14
CA ALA A 90 -14.17 10.24 -9.19
C ALA A 90 -15.57 9.98 -8.65
N ARG A 91 -16.32 9.06 -9.29
CA ARG A 91 -17.59 8.60 -8.72
C ARG A 91 -17.29 7.90 -7.40
N ILE A 92 -18.26 7.88 -6.47
CA ILE A 92 -18.10 7.19 -5.17
C ILE A 92 -17.66 5.73 -5.39
N ALA A 93 -18.23 5.06 -6.40
CA ALA A 93 -17.86 3.70 -6.76
C ALA A 93 -16.38 3.56 -7.18
N ASP A 94 -15.86 4.52 -7.94
CA ASP A 94 -14.46 4.53 -8.39
C ASP A 94 -13.51 4.80 -7.21
N ALA A 95 -13.90 5.69 -6.29
CA ALA A 95 -13.14 5.98 -5.08
C ALA A 95 -13.04 4.76 -4.15
N LEU A 96 -14.15 4.02 -3.99
CA LEU A 96 -14.16 2.75 -3.24
C LEU A 96 -13.31 1.69 -3.93
N LEU A 97 -13.43 1.56 -5.25
CA LEU A 97 -12.65 0.61 -6.03
C LEU A 97 -11.14 0.90 -5.93
N GLN A 98 -10.74 2.18 -6.00
CA GLN A 98 -9.35 2.61 -5.83
C GLN A 98 -8.83 2.28 -4.43
N LEU A 99 -9.65 2.52 -3.39
CA LEU A 99 -9.30 2.23 -2.01
C LEU A 99 -9.10 0.73 -1.76
N THR A 100 -9.99 -0.12 -2.30
CA THR A 100 -9.84 -1.58 -2.17
C THR A 100 -8.63 -2.09 -2.97
N CYS A 101 -8.36 -1.51 -4.15
CA CYS A 101 -7.21 -1.86 -4.97
C CYS A 101 -5.87 -1.59 -4.26
N ILE A 102 -5.70 -0.42 -3.63
CA ILE A 102 -4.46 -0.13 -2.88
C ILE A 102 -4.31 -1.04 -1.66
N SER A 103 -5.42 -1.49 -1.06
CA SER A 103 -5.36 -2.49 0.01
C SER A 103 -4.90 -3.87 -0.48
N CYS A 104 -5.18 -4.26 -1.72
CA CYS A 104 -4.57 -5.47 -2.32
C CYS A 104 -3.05 -5.30 -2.49
N VAL A 105 -2.58 -4.14 -2.99
CA VAL A 105 -1.14 -3.85 -3.10
C VAL A 105 -0.47 -3.90 -1.73
N ARG A 106 -1.12 -3.33 -0.71
CA ARG A 106 -0.65 -3.44 0.68
C ARG A 106 -0.55 -4.89 1.14
N ALA A 107 -1.55 -5.72 0.87
CA ALA A 107 -1.51 -7.13 1.24
C ALA A 107 -0.32 -7.86 0.59
N VAL A 108 -0.02 -7.57 -0.68
CA VAL A 108 1.20 -8.08 -1.34
C VAL A 108 2.46 -7.62 -0.59
N LEU A 109 2.59 -6.32 -0.33
CA LEU A 109 3.77 -5.73 0.32
C LEU A 109 3.89 -6.04 1.82
N ASN A 110 2.87 -6.59 2.45
CA ASN A 110 2.98 -7.13 3.81
C ASN A 110 3.63 -8.53 3.83
N SER A 111 3.84 -9.15 2.66
CA SER A 111 4.58 -10.41 2.55
C SER A 111 6.05 -10.15 2.22
N GLN A 112 6.95 -10.97 2.77
CA GLN A 112 8.38 -10.89 2.46
C GLN A 112 8.63 -11.04 0.94
N ARG A 113 7.93 -11.97 0.28
CA ARG A 113 8.06 -12.20 -1.17
C ARG A 113 7.61 -10.98 -1.98
N GLY A 114 6.54 -10.30 -1.55
CA GLY A 114 6.06 -9.09 -2.20
C GLY A 114 7.01 -7.90 -2.08
N ILE A 115 7.62 -7.68 -0.91
CA ILE A 115 8.65 -6.63 -0.75
C ILE A 115 9.89 -6.95 -1.59
N GLU A 116 10.41 -8.19 -1.53
CA GLU A 116 11.56 -8.59 -2.35
C GLU A 116 11.27 -8.38 -3.85
N TYR A 117 10.05 -8.68 -4.29
CA TYR A 117 9.64 -8.54 -5.68
C TYR A 117 9.50 -7.06 -6.11
N ILE A 118 8.88 -6.19 -5.32
CA ILE A 118 8.73 -4.78 -5.70
C ILE A 118 10.10 -4.07 -5.78
N LEU A 119 11.04 -4.46 -4.91
CA LEU A 119 12.39 -3.92 -4.91
C LEU A 119 13.25 -4.43 -6.07
N SER A 120 12.86 -5.52 -6.73
CA SER A 120 13.61 -6.07 -7.87
C SER A 120 13.56 -5.19 -9.12
N ASN A 121 12.61 -4.27 -9.20
CA ASN A 121 12.43 -3.40 -10.36
C ASN A 121 11.93 -2.00 -9.95
N GLN A 122 12.76 -0.99 -10.20
CA GLN A 122 12.45 0.42 -9.91
C GLN A 122 11.11 0.90 -10.50
N ALA A 123 10.68 0.31 -11.62
CA ALA A 123 9.44 0.69 -12.29
C ALA A 123 8.22 0.51 -11.38
N TYR A 124 8.20 -0.50 -10.51
CA TYR A 124 7.06 -0.72 -9.61
C TYR A 124 6.94 0.35 -8.53
N VAL A 125 8.06 0.77 -7.93
CA VAL A 125 8.05 1.83 -6.91
C VAL A 125 7.67 3.18 -7.54
N ARG A 126 8.12 3.44 -8.77
CA ARG A 126 7.67 4.59 -9.58
C ARG A 126 6.17 4.54 -9.88
N GLN A 127 5.64 3.41 -10.31
CA GLN A 127 4.20 3.25 -10.55
C GLN A 127 3.38 3.43 -9.27
N LEU A 128 3.87 2.90 -8.14
CA LEU A 128 3.25 3.09 -6.83
C LEU A 128 3.22 4.59 -6.44
N SER A 129 4.30 5.35 -6.68
CA SER A 129 4.32 6.78 -6.38
C SER A 129 3.33 7.58 -7.24
N LEU A 130 3.09 7.17 -8.49
CA LEU A 130 2.08 7.80 -9.35
C LEU A 130 0.65 7.65 -8.80
N ALA A 131 0.38 6.64 -7.95
CA ALA A 131 -0.90 6.53 -7.25
C ALA A 131 -1.16 7.66 -6.23
N LEU A 132 -0.18 8.53 -5.97
CA LEU A 132 -0.38 9.78 -5.22
C LEU A 132 -1.17 10.83 -6.01
N ASP A 133 -1.26 10.74 -7.34
CA ASP A 133 -2.02 11.68 -8.18
C ASP A 133 -3.53 11.34 -8.18
N THR A 134 -4.13 11.41 -7.00
CA THR A 134 -5.56 11.23 -6.74
C THR A 134 -6.06 12.32 -5.80
N SER A 135 -7.36 12.55 -5.70
CA SER A 135 -7.96 13.38 -4.65
C SER A 135 -8.28 12.58 -3.38
N ASN A 136 -8.17 11.24 -3.43
CA ASN A 136 -8.50 10.37 -2.31
C ASN A 136 -7.38 10.33 -1.26
N VAL A 137 -7.56 11.08 -0.17
CA VAL A 137 -6.60 11.16 0.95
C VAL A 137 -6.31 9.79 1.57
N MET A 138 -7.29 8.89 1.61
CA MET A 138 -7.11 7.55 2.19
C MET A 138 -6.20 6.69 1.32
N VAL A 139 -6.28 6.84 -0.01
CA VAL A 139 -5.35 6.18 -0.94
C VAL A 139 -3.95 6.75 -0.78
N LYS A 140 -3.80 8.09 -0.77
CA LYS A 140 -2.50 8.74 -0.55
C LYS A 140 -1.85 8.30 0.75
N LYS A 141 -2.62 8.27 1.85
CA LYS A 141 -2.16 7.76 3.14
C LYS A 141 -1.58 6.36 3.02
N GLN A 142 -2.29 5.45 2.33
CA GLN A 142 -1.79 4.09 2.17
C GLN A 142 -0.53 4.02 1.31
N VAL A 143 -0.45 4.80 0.23
CA VAL A 143 0.75 4.86 -0.63
C VAL A 143 1.95 5.40 0.14
N PHE A 144 1.77 6.49 0.90
CA PHE A 144 2.83 7.05 1.75
C PHE A 144 3.31 6.06 2.82
N GLU A 145 2.41 5.32 3.47
CA GLU A 145 2.79 4.26 4.42
C GLU A 145 3.64 3.17 3.75
N LEU A 146 3.30 2.77 2.53
CA LEU A 146 4.06 1.78 1.78
C LEU A 146 5.44 2.30 1.37
N LEU A 147 5.54 3.54 0.88
CA LEU A 147 6.83 4.16 0.55
C LEU A 147 7.73 4.31 1.80
N ALA A 148 7.16 4.69 2.94
CA ALA A 148 7.90 4.75 4.21
C ALA A 148 8.37 3.35 4.65
N ALA A 149 7.55 2.32 4.48
CA ALA A 149 7.93 0.95 4.78
C ALA A 149 9.11 0.49 3.90
N LEU A 150 9.13 0.83 2.61
CA LEU A 150 10.26 0.54 1.72
C LEU A 150 11.55 1.24 2.17
N CYS A 151 11.46 2.52 2.56
CA CYS A 151 12.58 3.26 3.13
C CYS A 151 13.18 2.58 4.38
N ILE A 152 12.33 2.03 5.24
CA ILE A 152 12.74 1.41 6.51
C ILE A 152 13.26 -0.02 6.28
N TYR A 153 12.70 -0.72 5.29
CA TYR A 153 13.01 -2.12 5.05
C TYR A 153 14.47 -2.35 4.63
N SER A 154 15.00 -1.51 3.73
CA SER A 154 16.38 -1.64 3.26
C SER A 154 16.93 -0.35 2.64
N PRO A 155 18.27 -0.19 2.56
CA PRO A 155 18.89 0.90 1.82
C PRO A 155 18.45 0.96 0.35
N GLU A 156 18.27 -0.19 -0.30
CA GLU A 156 17.74 -0.30 -1.66
C GLU A 156 16.34 0.33 -1.76
N GLY A 157 15.44 -0.02 -0.83
CA GLY A 157 14.08 0.52 -0.78
C GLY A 157 14.04 2.02 -0.52
N HIS A 158 14.96 2.54 0.29
CA HIS A 158 15.15 3.98 0.46
C HIS A 158 15.58 4.68 -0.83
N MET A 159 16.59 4.14 -1.54
CA MET A 159 17.04 4.70 -2.82
C MET A 159 15.92 4.69 -3.87
N LEU A 160 15.21 3.57 -4.01
CA LEU A 160 14.09 3.44 -4.95
C LEU A 160 12.93 4.38 -4.60
N THR A 161 12.70 4.66 -3.31
CA THR A 161 11.67 5.63 -2.89
C THR A 161 12.06 7.05 -3.26
N LEU A 162 13.33 7.44 -3.08
CA LEU A 162 13.83 8.75 -3.50
C LEU A 162 13.76 8.91 -5.03
N ASP A 163 14.14 7.87 -5.77
CA ASP A 163 14.03 7.82 -7.23
C ASP A 163 12.55 7.95 -7.68
N ALA A 164 11.64 7.24 -7.03
CA ALA A 164 10.21 7.31 -7.34
C ALA A 164 9.60 8.68 -7.06
N LEU A 165 10.05 9.40 -6.04
CA LEU A 165 9.62 10.78 -5.75
C LEU A 165 10.19 11.80 -6.73
N ASP A 166 11.43 11.62 -7.19
CA ASP A 166 12.00 12.47 -8.25
C ASP A 166 11.34 12.22 -9.62
N HIS A 167 11.02 10.96 -9.91
CA HIS A 167 10.21 10.59 -11.06
C HIS A 167 8.82 11.21 -10.99
N TYR A 168 8.13 11.10 -9.84
CA TYR A 168 6.82 11.72 -9.61
C TYR A 168 6.86 13.22 -9.85
N LYS A 169 7.91 13.90 -9.37
CA LYS A 169 8.09 15.34 -9.61
C LYS A 169 8.12 15.66 -11.11
N THR A 170 8.84 14.87 -11.89
CA THR A 170 8.94 15.09 -13.35
C THR A 170 7.60 14.84 -14.05
N VAL A 171 6.92 13.73 -13.73
CA VAL A 171 5.66 13.34 -14.38
C VAL A 171 4.50 14.26 -13.98
N CYS A 172 4.38 14.58 -12.69
CA CYS A 172 3.30 15.40 -12.15
C CYS A 172 3.63 16.90 -12.07
N SER A 173 4.71 17.32 -12.77
CA SER A 173 5.16 18.71 -12.89
C SER A 173 5.28 19.45 -11.55
N GLN A 174 5.84 18.77 -10.55
CA GLN A 174 6.14 19.39 -9.25
C GLN A 174 7.44 20.19 -9.32
N GLN A 175 7.53 21.23 -8.50
CA GLN A 175 8.74 22.06 -8.44
C GLN A 175 9.93 21.30 -7.84
N TYR A 176 9.68 20.51 -6.78
CA TYR A 176 10.70 19.73 -6.09
C TYR A 176 10.19 18.30 -5.81
N ARG A 177 11.12 17.35 -5.61
CA ARG A 177 10.78 15.93 -5.38
C ARG A 177 9.94 15.70 -4.13
N PHE A 178 10.07 16.55 -3.12
CA PHE A 178 9.29 16.46 -1.88
C PHE A 178 8.06 17.38 -1.84
N SER A 179 7.79 18.14 -2.91
CA SER A 179 6.63 19.03 -2.97
C SER A 179 5.31 18.30 -2.70
N VAL A 180 5.14 17.07 -3.20
CA VAL A 180 3.92 16.28 -2.96
C VAL A 180 3.68 16.04 -1.47
N ILE A 181 4.72 15.73 -0.69
CA ILE A 181 4.59 15.50 0.76
C ILE A 181 4.27 16.84 1.47
N MET A 182 4.96 17.91 1.07
CA MET A 182 4.85 19.21 1.72
C MET A 182 3.52 19.91 1.45
N ASN A 183 2.96 19.76 0.24
CA ASN A 183 1.64 20.28 -0.10
C ASN A 183 0.56 19.56 0.73
N GLU A 184 0.59 18.23 0.77
CA GLU A 184 -0.36 17.44 1.56
C GLU A 184 -0.27 17.74 3.06
N LEU A 185 0.95 17.96 3.58
CA LEU A 185 1.17 18.32 4.98
C LEU A 185 0.66 19.73 5.30
N SER A 186 0.71 20.64 4.33
CA SER A 186 0.30 22.04 4.51
C SER A 186 -1.21 22.22 4.46
N ASP A 187 -1.89 21.41 3.63
CA ASP A 187 -3.30 21.56 3.27
C ASP A 187 -4.24 20.66 4.10
N SER A 188 -3.72 19.63 4.78
CA SER A 188 -4.54 18.66 5.52
C SER A 188 -4.75 19.04 6.99
N ASP A 189 -6.00 18.99 7.44
CA ASP A 189 -6.41 19.03 8.85
C ASP A 189 -6.61 17.63 9.47
N ASN A 190 -6.56 16.57 8.65
CA ASN A 190 -6.70 15.19 9.10
C ASN A 190 -5.46 14.72 9.89
N VAL A 191 -5.58 14.72 11.21
CA VAL A 191 -4.47 14.39 12.13
C VAL A 191 -3.83 13.02 11.86
N PRO A 192 -4.57 11.90 11.71
CA PRO A 192 -3.98 10.62 11.32
C PRO A 192 -3.15 10.66 10.03
N TYR A 193 -3.58 11.46 9.04
CA TYR A 193 -2.85 11.60 7.79
C TYR A 193 -1.59 12.47 7.96
N VAL A 194 -1.68 13.57 8.71
CA VAL A 194 -0.52 14.41 9.07
C VAL A 194 0.56 13.59 9.79
N VAL A 195 0.17 12.72 10.73
CA VAL A 195 1.10 11.80 11.41
C VAL A 195 1.80 10.89 10.40
N THR A 196 1.06 10.28 9.47
CA THR A 196 1.64 9.46 8.39
C THR A 196 2.66 10.26 7.57
N LEU A 197 2.34 11.49 7.17
CA LEU A 197 3.25 12.34 6.39
C LEU A 197 4.55 12.65 7.15
N LEU A 198 4.45 12.98 8.44
CA LEU A 198 5.63 13.19 9.30
C LEU A 198 6.46 11.90 9.46
N SER A 199 5.81 10.74 9.58
CA SER A 199 6.49 9.44 9.59
C SER A 199 7.25 9.17 8.28
N VAL A 200 6.69 9.55 7.13
CA VAL A 200 7.37 9.43 5.83
C VAL A 200 8.59 10.34 5.76
N ILE A 201 8.46 11.60 6.17
CA ILE A 201 9.59 12.55 6.24
C ILE A 201 10.70 11.96 7.11
N ASN A 202 10.36 11.40 8.28
CA ASN A 202 11.32 10.76 9.16
C ASN A 202 11.98 9.54 8.51
N ALA A 203 11.21 8.67 7.85
CA ALA A 203 11.75 7.51 7.13
C ALA A 203 12.74 7.93 6.03
N ILE A 204 12.45 9.00 5.30
CA ILE A 204 13.34 9.54 4.27
C ILE A 204 14.61 10.15 4.88
N ILE A 205 14.48 10.99 5.91
CA ILE A 205 15.63 11.70 6.50
C ILE A 205 16.55 10.74 7.29
N LEU A 206 15.97 9.75 7.98
CA LEU A 206 16.72 8.85 8.86
C LEU A 206 17.16 7.55 8.16
N GLY A 207 16.63 7.25 6.98
CA GLY A 207 16.97 6.04 6.21
C GLY A 207 18.47 5.90 5.86
N PRO A 208 19.18 6.95 5.41
CA PRO A 208 20.59 6.83 5.07
C PRO A 208 21.49 6.74 6.32
N GLU A 209 22.45 5.83 6.30
CA GLU A 209 23.49 5.77 7.35
C GLU A 209 24.47 6.94 7.28
N ASP A 210 24.73 7.49 6.09
CA ASP A 210 25.65 8.61 5.92
C ASP A 210 25.06 9.93 6.45
N LEU A 211 25.77 10.55 7.40
CA LEU A 211 25.33 11.79 8.05
C LEU A 211 25.22 12.96 7.05
N ARG A 212 26.08 13.01 6.03
CA ARG A 212 26.04 14.10 5.04
C ARG A 212 24.76 14.01 4.21
N THR A 213 24.41 12.82 3.76
CA THR A 213 23.17 12.54 3.04
C THR A 213 21.94 12.90 3.89
N ARG A 214 21.92 12.49 5.17
CA ARG A 214 20.85 12.89 6.10
C ARG A 214 20.73 14.40 6.27
N THR A 215 21.87 15.09 6.29
CA THR A 215 21.92 16.57 6.39
C THR A 215 21.39 17.23 5.13
N GLN A 216 21.74 16.71 3.95
CA GLN A 216 21.23 17.20 2.65
C GLN A 216 19.71 17.02 2.54
N LEU A 217 19.19 15.82 2.84
CA LEU A 217 17.75 15.55 2.81
C LEU A 217 16.97 16.46 3.76
N ARG A 218 17.48 16.65 4.99
CA ARG A 218 16.89 17.60 5.94
C ARG A 218 16.95 19.04 5.43
N GLY A 219 18.03 19.41 4.74
CA GLY A 219 18.19 20.70 4.08
C GLY A 219 17.13 20.94 3.01
N GLU A 220 16.81 19.93 2.19
CA GLU A 220 15.74 20.01 1.19
C GLU A 220 14.37 20.26 1.82
N PHE A 221 14.01 19.51 2.87
CA PHE A 221 12.75 19.74 3.59
C PHE A 221 12.70 21.10 4.29
N THR A 222 13.82 21.54 4.88
CA THR A 222 13.92 22.89 5.46
C THR A 222 13.72 23.97 4.40
N GLY A 223 14.28 23.79 3.19
CA GLY A 223 14.09 24.69 2.05
C GLY A 223 12.64 24.75 1.57
N LEU A 224 11.84 23.73 1.85
CA LEU A 224 10.39 23.68 1.60
C LEU A 224 9.55 24.12 2.82
N GLN A 225 10.14 24.90 3.73
CA GLN A 225 9.45 25.50 4.88
C GLN A 225 8.84 24.50 5.87
N LEU A 226 9.40 23.28 5.97
CA LEU A 226 8.93 22.28 6.93
C LEU A 226 8.91 22.82 8.37
N LEU A 227 9.89 23.64 8.75
CA LEU A 227 9.96 24.22 10.10
C LEU A 227 8.77 25.13 10.42
N ASP A 228 8.28 25.90 9.45
CA ASP A 228 7.14 26.80 9.61
C ASP A 228 5.82 26.01 9.73
N ILE A 229 5.71 24.87 9.04
CA ILE A 229 4.56 23.98 9.17
C ILE A 229 4.58 23.29 10.54
N LEU A 230 5.75 22.83 11.00
CA LEU A 230 5.88 22.18 12.31
C LEU A 230 5.57 23.11 13.48
N THR A 231 5.86 24.41 13.39
CA THR A 231 5.49 25.38 14.43
C THR A 231 3.98 25.58 14.52
N ARG A 232 3.26 25.51 13.39
CA ARG A 232 1.79 25.56 13.34
C ARG A 232 1.11 24.30 13.90
N LEU A 233 1.81 23.16 13.92
CA LEU A 233 1.30 21.89 14.44
C LEU A 233 1.53 21.69 15.96
N ARG A 234 2.31 22.55 16.60
CA ARG A 234 2.56 22.55 18.06
C ARG A 234 1.45 23.26 18.81
#